data_AF-A0A3B0FC47-F1
#
_entry.id   AF-A0A3B0FC47-F1
#
_cell.length_a   1.000
_cell.length_b   1.000
_cell.length_c   1.000
_cell.angle_alpha   90.00
_cell.angle_beta   90.00
_cell.angle_gamma   90.00
#
_symmetry.space_group_name_H-M   'P 1'
#
loop_
_entity.id
_entity.type
_entity.pdbx_description
1 polymer ?
#
loop_
_entity_poly.entity_id
_entity_poly.type
_entity_poly.pdbx_seq_one_letter_code
_entity_poly.pdbx_strand_id
1 'polypeptide(L)'
;MSGSPACDLITPDIAAKIDPELAQMGPGGKPAGSPAYLCSYMSKSSKSRALSVSLVSPASAAEIAETKKTPDCSAVDGIGDFACMQWTGWFRGEPGGASANTVLKAVRGNESLDLRIVDSPPVSPEFPVPDGDATALALAQALVEGGWGNGAELRVPPAPSVGPQTETNSPVCALVSADALKQAFGATTQAQVLPGEGNCRYLFGALGTPGPDSLKFAIDLHQGGASALSGPLPPDGQSIEGVGDKAVLVIRSDPGGPKALRPPSDVPVTYMSLMVTRGQNMAIFVAEILISPAGPTEEQVKEQFVTLVKGIDF
;
A
#
# COMPACT_ATOMS: atom_id res chain seq x y z
N MET A 1 -14.58 -19.43 23.41
CA MET A 1 -14.39 -17.98 23.52
C MET A 1 -12.94 -17.71 23.18
N SER A 2 -12.68 -17.04 22.06
CA SER A 2 -11.35 -16.55 21.71
C SER A 2 -10.92 -15.52 22.76
N GLY A 3 -9.70 -15.60 23.30
CA GLY A 3 -9.20 -14.62 24.28
C GLY A 3 -8.89 -13.23 23.69
N SER A 4 -9.46 -12.87 22.53
CA SER A 4 -9.13 -11.67 21.76
C SER A 4 -10.40 -10.88 21.43
N PRO A 5 -10.58 -9.68 21.99
CA PRO A 5 -11.68 -8.77 21.64
C PRO A 5 -11.83 -8.52 20.14
N ALA A 6 -10.74 -8.55 19.37
CA ALA A 6 -10.79 -8.41 17.92
C ALA A 6 -11.49 -9.60 17.22
N CYS A 7 -11.29 -10.83 17.71
CA CYS A 7 -11.95 -12.03 17.18
C CYS A 7 -13.39 -12.19 17.69
N ASP A 8 -13.71 -11.58 18.83
CA ASP A 8 -15.08 -11.54 19.34
C ASP A 8 -15.91 -10.48 18.61
N LEU A 9 -15.25 -9.39 18.15
CA LEU A 9 -15.87 -8.34 17.35
C LEU A 9 -16.28 -8.84 15.96
N ILE A 10 -15.31 -9.38 15.20
CA ILE A 10 -15.58 -10.02 13.92
C ILE A 10 -15.43 -11.50 14.15
N THR A 11 -16.54 -12.19 14.41
CA THR A 11 -16.55 -13.64 14.60
C THR A 11 -16.40 -14.35 13.24
N PRO A 12 -16.09 -15.67 13.21
CA PRO A 12 -16.11 -16.44 11.97
C PRO A 12 -17.42 -16.32 11.18
N ASP A 13 -18.57 -16.24 11.85
CA ASP A 13 -19.88 -16.10 11.20
C ASP A 13 -20.05 -14.71 10.56
N ILE A 14 -19.53 -13.65 11.19
CA ILE A 14 -19.53 -12.30 10.61
C ILE A 14 -18.53 -12.24 9.44
N ALA A 15 -17.33 -12.80 9.59
CA ALA A 15 -16.34 -12.84 8.52
C ALA A 15 -16.85 -13.59 7.28
N ALA A 16 -17.60 -14.68 7.46
CA ALA A 16 -18.19 -15.46 6.38
C ALA A 16 -19.26 -14.70 5.58
N LYS A 17 -19.83 -13.61 6.12
CA LYS A 17 -20.73 -12.72 5.37
C LYS A 17 -19.99 -11.76 4.47
N ILE A 18 -18.75 -11.41 4.83
CA ILE A 18 -17.88 -10.63 3.97
C ILE A 18 -17.42 -11.48 2.79
N ASP A 19 -16.93 -12.67 3.10
CA ASP A 19 -16.57 -13.68 2.11
C ASP A 19 -16.68 -15.08 2.75
N PRO A 20 -17.56 -15.96 2.24
CA PRO A 20 -17.79 -17.30 2.81
C PRO A 20 -16.55 -18.19 2.87
N GLU A 21 -15.51 -17.86 2.10
CA GLU A 21 -14.27 -18.63 2.07
C GLU A 21 -13.27 -18.23 3.17
N LEU A 22 -13.51 -17.12 3.88
CA LEU A 22 -12.64 -16.66 4.95
C LEU A 22 -12.66 -17.62 6.14
N ALA A 23 -11.49 -18.15 6.47
CA ALA A 23 -11.25 -18.98 7.65
C ALA A 23 -10.36 -18.24 8.64
N GLN A 24 -10.68 -18.34 9.93
CA GLN A 24 -9.85 -17.75 10.98
C GLN A 24 -8.47 -18.41 11.02
N MET A 25 -7.43 -17.57 11.04
CA MET A 25 -6.03 -17.96 11.14
C MET A 25 -5.60 -18.03 12.61
N GLY A 26 -5.90 -19.17 13.25
CA GLY A 26 -5.48 -19.45 14.62
C GLY A 26 -6.13 -18.57 15.69
N PRO A 27 -5.75 -18.73 16.97
CA PRO A 27 -6.24 -17.88 18.04
C PRO A 27 -5.65 -16.47 17.87
N GLY A 28 -6.51 -15.46 17.80
CA GLY A 28 -6.08 -14.06 17.83
C GLY A 28 -5.53 -13.67 19.20
N GLY A 29 -4.96 -12.48 19.30
CA GLY A 29 -4.39 -11.97 20.55
C GLY A 29 -3.60 -10.69 20.35
N LYS A 30 -2.90 -10.25 21.40
CA LYS A 30 -2.06 -9.05 21.38
C LYS A 30 -0.60 -9.45 21.11
N PRO A 31 -0.03 -9.15 19.94
CA PRO A 31 1.38 -9.44 19.65
C PRO A 31 2.30 -8.73 20.65
N ALA A 32 3.48 -9.29 20.89
CA ALA A 32 4.48 -8.67 21.75
C ALA A 32 4.84 -7.26 21.25
N GLY A 33 4.70 -6.26 22.11
CA GLY A 33 5.00 -4.86 21.79
C GLY A 33 3.92 -4.10 21.02
N SER A 34 2.81 -4.74 20.61
CA SER A 34 1.68 -4.05 19.96
C SER A 34 0.63 -3.65 21.01
N PRO A 35 0.01 -2.47 20.91
CA PRO A 35 -1.15 -2.10 21.74
C PRO A 35 -2.44 -2.79 21.28
N ALA A 36 -2.51 -3.27 20.04
CA ALA A 36 -3.71 -3.82 19.41
C ALA A 36 -3.91 -5.33 19.63
N TYR A 37 -5.16 -5.72 19.86
CA TYR A 37 -5.63 -7.09 19.67
C TYR A 37 -5.79 -7.35 18.18
N LEU A 38 -5.25 -8.47 17.70
CA LEU A 38 -5.35 -8.91 16.31
C LEU A 38 -6.28 -10.11 16.17
N CYS A 39 -7.04 -10.13 15.09
CA CYS A 39 -7.69 -11.31 14.54
C CYS A 39 -7.47 -11.34 13.03
N SER A 40 -7.19 -12.51 12.47
CA SER A 40 -6.90 -12.62 11.05
C SER A 40 -7.67 -13.78 10.42
N TYR A 41 -8.06 -13.59 9.17
CA TYR A 41 -8.76 -14.57 8.34
C TYR A 41 -8.09 -14.64 6.98
N MET A 42 -8.14 -15.79 6.34
CA MET A 42 -7.61 -15.98 4.98
C MET A 42 -8.56 -16.88 4.17
N SER A 43 -8.70 -16.59 2.87
CA SER A 43 -9.51 -17.42 1.97
C SER A 43 -8.91 -18.83 1.85
N LYS A 44 -9.79 -19.83 1.95
CA LYS A 44 -9.44 -21.25 1.78
C LYS A 44 -9.06 -21.63 0.35
N SER A 45 -9.70 -21.01 -0.66
CA SER A 45 -9.62 -21.48 -2.05
C SER A 45 -8.39 -20.93 -2.79
N SER A 46 -8.04 -19.68 -2.52
CA SER A 46 -7.07 -18.94 -3.34
C SER A 46 -5.84 -18.45 -2.56
N LYS A 47 -5.87 -18.45 -1.22
CA LYS A 47 -4.91 -17.73 -0.35
C LYS A 47 -4.65 -16.27 -0.79
N SER A 48 -5.44 -15.74 -1.72
CA SER A 48 -5.21 -14.44 -2.34
C SER A 48 -5.87 -13.35 -1.53
N ARG A 49 -6.93 -13.67 -0.79
CA ARG A 49 -7.65 -12.72 0.07
C ARG A 49 -7.36 -12.96 1.55
N ALA A 50 -7.02 -11.90 2.27
CA ALA A 50 -6.87 -11.89 3.72
C ALA A 50 -7.68 -10.76 4.35
N LEU A 51 -8.32 -11.05 5.48
CA LEU A 51 -8.98 -10.07 6.34
C LEU A 51 -8.21 -9.96 7.65
N SER A 52 -7.88 -8.75 8.09
CA SER A 52 -7.26 -8.47 9.38
C SER A 52 -8.13 -7.50 10.18
N VAL A 53 -8.26 -7.78 11.47
CA VAL A 53 -8.96 -6.98 12.47
C VAL A 53 -7.93 -6.57 13.50
N SER A 54 -7.68 -5.27 13.64
CA SER A 54 -6.79 -4.70 14.65
C SER A 54 -7.56 -3.76 15.54
N LEU A 55 -7.76 -4.13 16.80
CA LEU A 55 -8.54 -3.37 17.78
C LEU A 55 -7.65 -2.94 18.94
N VAL A 56 -7.52 -1.63 19.15
CA VAL A 56 -6.91 -1.05 20.35
C VAL A 56 -8.02 -0.69 21.34
N SER A 57 -8.01 -1.35 22.51
CA SER A 57 -9.00 -1.14 23.56
C SER A 57 -8.35 -1.31 24.95
N PRO A 58 -8.21 -0.25 25.77
CA PRO A 58 -8.48 1.15 25.44
C PRO A 58 -7.37 1.74 24.55
N ALA A 59 -7.77 2.57 23.59
CA ALA A 59 -6.92 3.47 22.81
C ALA A 59 -6.69 4.79 23.58
N SER A 60 -5.46 5.28 23.47
CA SER A 60 -5.06 6.60 23.94
C SER A 60 -5.63 7.72 23.06
N ALA A 61 -5.66 8.95 23.59
CA ALA A 61 -6.09 10.12 22.81
C ALA A 61 -5.21 10.36 21.57
N ALA A 62 -3.92 10.00 21.63
CA ALA A 62 -3.00 10.09 20.50
C ALA A 62 -3.37 9.10 19.39
N GLU A 63 -3.62 7.83 19.73
CA GLU A 63 -4.04 6.80 18.75
C GLU A 63 -5.38 7.14 18.10
N ILE A 64 -6.33 7.68 18.86
CA ILE A 64 -7.62 8.18 18.33
C ILE A 64 -7.40 9.34 17.36
N ALA A 65 -6.57 10.32 17.74
CA ALA A 65 -6.28 11.47 16.90
C ALA A 65 -5.54 11.07 15.62
N GLU A 66 -4.64 10.10 15.68
CA GLU A 66 -3.94 9.53 14.53
C GLU A 66 -4.91 8.81 13.60
N THR A 67 -5.79 7.97 14.15
CA THR A 67 -6.81 7.24 13.37
C THR A 67 -7.72 8.22 12.61
N LYS A 68 -8.13 9.32 13.26
CA LYS A 68 -8.94 10.39 12.65
C LYS A 68 -8.19 11.21 11.59
N LYS A 69 -6.86 11.11 11.54
CA LYS A 69 -5.99 11.79 10.56
C LYS A 69 -5.51 10.83 9.46
N THR A 70 -6.13 9.67 9.30
CA THR A 70 -5.78 8.72 8.24
C THR A 70 -5.82 9.43 6.88
N PRO A 71 -4.71 9.44 6.11
CA PRO A 71 -4.67 10.11 4.81
C PRO A 71 -5.53 9.37 3.78
N ASP A 72 -6.05 10.11 2.80
CA ASP A 72 -6.85 9.65 1.67
C ASP A 72 -8.04 8.78 2.08
N CYS A 73 -8.60 9.08 3.26
CA CYS A 73 -9.69 8.35 3.88
C CYS A 73 -11.03 9.07 3.64
N SER A 74 -11.99 8.38 3.02
CA SER A 74 -13.34 8.89 2.74
C SER A 74 -14.29 8.53 3.87
N ALA A 75 -15.08 9.50 4.35
CA ALA A 75 -15.95 9.31 5.51
C ALA A 75 -17.01 8.21 5.30
N VAL A 76 -17.29 7.47 6.37
CA VAL A 76 -18.37 6.47 6.47
C VAL A 76 -19.33 6.91 7.58
N ASP A 77 -20.61 7.01 7.27
CA ASP A 77 -21.64 7.31 8.27
C ASP A 77 -22.21 6.03 8.88
N GLY A 78 -22.72 6.10 10.11
CA GLY A 78 -23.42 4.98 10.77
C GLY A 78 -22.54 4.08 11.66
N ILE A 79 -21.23 4.34 11.73
CA ILE A 79 -20.26 3.55 12.51
C ILE A 79 -19.54 4.45 13.52
N GLY A 80 -19.56 4.05 14.79
CA GLY A 80 -18.80 4.71 15.86
C GLY A 80 -18.99 6.23 15.95
N ASP A 81 -17.99 6.90 16.52
CA ASP A 81 -17.88 8.37 16.56
C ASP A 81 -17.19 8.93 15.30
N PHE A 82 -16.44 8.07 14.61
CA PHE A 82 -15.73 8.36 13.38
C PHE A 82 -15.49 7.05 12.66
N ALA A 83 -15.71 7.03 11.34
CA ALA A 83 -15.25 5.95 10.49
C ALA A 83 -14.90 6.50 9.10
N CYS A 84 -13.94 5.86 8.44
CA CYS A 84 -13.57 6.19 7.07
C CYS A 84 -13.00 4.96 6.34
N MET A 85 -13.07 5.01 5.01
CA MET A 85 -12.52 4.01 4.10
C MET A 85 -11.29 4.55 3.37
N GLN A 86 -10.25 3.73 3.28
CA GLN A 86 -9.06 3.97 2.48
C GLN A 86 -8.87 2.82 1.49
N TRP A 87 -8.50 3.14 0.25
CA TRP A 87 -8.28 2.17 -0.82
C TRP A 87 -6.91 2.33 -1.46
N THR A 88 -6.28 1.21 -1.83
CA THR A 88 -5.01 1.17 -2.56
C THR A 88 -5.01 0.06 -3.63
N GLY A 89 -3.99 0.01 -4.50
CA GLY A 89 -3.85 -1.08 -5.47
C GLY A 89 -4.78 -0.93 -6.66
N TRP A 90 -5.40 -2.01 -7.13
CA TRP A 90 -6.24 -1.97 -8.34
C TRP A 90 -7.44 -1.04 -8.23
N PHE A 91 -7.97 -0.79 -7.02
CA PHE A 91 -9.03 0.20 -6.82
C PHE A 91 -8.60 1.62 -7.25
N ARG A 92 -7.31 1.90 -7.26
CA ARG A 92 -6.73 3.17 -7.72
C ARG A 92 -6.24 3.10 -9.17
N GLY A 93 -6.48 1.99 -9.87
CA GLY A 93 -6.07 1.80 -11.26
C GLY A 93 -4.64 1.31 -11.45
N GLU A 94 -4.04 0.74 -10.41
CA GLU A 94 -2.70 0.15 -10.52
C GLU A 94 -2.75 -1.11 -11.41
N PRO A 95 -1.90 -1.23 -12.44
CA PRO A 95 -1.82 -2.47 -13.20
C PRO A 95 -0.98 -3.53 -12.47
N GLY A 96 -1.25 -4.80 -12.77
CA GLY A 96 -0.38 -5.99 -12.58
C GLY A 96 0.57 -6.01 -11.37
N GLY A 97 0.24 -6.79 -10.34
CA GLY A 97 1.16 -7.08 -9.23
C GLY A 97 0.95 -6.26 -7.93
N ALA A 98 0.10 -5.23 -7.94
CA ALA A 98 -0.19 -4.42 -6.75
C ALA A 98 -1.41 -4.96 -5.97
N SER A 99 -1.29 -5.34 -4.70
CA SER A 99 -2.46 -5.81 -3.93
C SER A 99 -3.55 -4.75 -3.80
N ALA A 100 -4.80 -5.12 -4.03
CA ALA A 100 -5.95 -4.26 -3.81
C ALA A 100 -6.33 -4.29 -2.32
N ASN A 101 -6.26 -3.14 -1.66
CA ASN A 101 -6.58 -3.04 -0.23
C ASN A 101 -7.83 -2.20 -0.03
N THR A 102 -8.74 -2.68 0.80
CA THR A 102 -9.85 -1.90 1.35
C THR A 102 -9.70 -1.86 2.87
N VAL A 103 -9.52 -0.67 3.43
CA VAL A 103 -9.24 -0.48 4.86
C VAL A 103 -10.33 0.40 5.46
N LEU A 104 -11.05 -0.12 6.43
CA LEU A 104 -12.01 0.61 7.26
C LEU A 104 -11.31 0.98 8.58
N LYS A 105 -11.10 2.27 8.81
CA LYS A 105 -10.64 2.82 10.09
C LYS A 105 -11.82 3.35 10.88
N ALA A 106 -11.93 3.04 12.16
CA ALA A 106 -13.02 3.54 13.00
C ALA A 106 -12.59 3.87 14.43
N VAL A 107 -13.31 4.78 15.08
CA VAL A 107 -13.19 5.12 16.49
C VAL A 107 -14.56 5.06 17.15
N ARG A 108 -14.63 4.46 18.34
CA ARG A 108 -15.83 4.47 19.18
C ARG A 108 -15.44 4.60 20.65
N GLY A 109 -15.81 5.71 21.27
CA GLY A 109 -15.40 6.06 22.62
C GLY A 109 -13.88 6.07 22.77
N ASN A 110 -13.37 5.14 23.57
CA ASN A 110 -11.94 4.95 23.81
C ASN A 110 -11.38 3.74 23.04
N GLU A 111 -11.97 3.35 21.92
CA GLU A 111 -11.49 2.25 21.09
C GLU A 111 -11.12 2.77 19.69
N SER A 112 -10.05 2.22 19.12
CA SER A 112 -9.66 2.45 17.72
C SER A 112 -9.56 1.11 16.99
N LEU A 113 -10.04 1.08 15.75
CA LEU A 113 -10.14 -0.10 14.91
C LEU A 113 -9.53 0.15 13.52
N ASP A 114 -8.78 -0.83 13.04
CA ASP A 114 -8.40 -1.02 11.64
C ASP A 114 -8.92 -2.39 11.19
N LEU A 115 -9.86 -2.38 10.24
CA LEU A 115 -10.38 -3.56 9.59
C LEU A 115 -9.98 -3.55 8.11
N ARG A 116 -9.23 -4.56 7.66
CA ARG A 116 -8.59 -4.54 6.35
C ARG A 116 -8.84 -5.80 5.57
N ILE A 117 -9.25 -5.64 4.31
CA ILE A 117 -9.09 -6.67 3.28
C ILE A 117 -7.88 -6.35 2.41
N VAL A 118 -7.06 -7.38 2.18
CA VAL A 118 -5.97 -7.41 1.21
C VAL A 118 -6.29 -8.48 0.19
N ASP A 119 -6.40 -8.08 -1.07
CA ASP A 119 -6.50 -8.95 -2.23
C ASP A 119 -5.16 -8.97 -2.98
N SER A 120 -4.56 -10.15 -3.04
CA SER A 120 -3.28 -10.41 -3.72
C SER A 120 -3.47 -10.41 -5.23
N PRO A 121 -2.47 -9.94 -5.99
CA PRO A 121 -2.54 -9.84 -7.44
C PRO A 121 -3.06 -11.06 -8.16
N PRO A 122 -4.01 -10.87 -9.12
CA PRO A 122 -4.47 -11.96 -9.94
C PRO A 122 -3.25 -12.52 -10.66
N VAL A 123 -2.97 -13.79 -10.42
CA VAL A 123 -1.86 -14.53 -11.06
C VAL A 123 -2.13 -14.82 -12.53
N SER A 124 -3.35 -14.57 -13.00
CA SER A 124 -3.80 -14.72 -14.39
C SER A 124 -4.89 -13.67 -14.70
N PRO A 125 -4.97 -13.15 -15.94
CA PRO A 125 -6.06 -12.26 -16.39
C PRO A 125 -7.47 -12.83 -16.23
N GLU A 126 -7.60 -14.14 -16.00
CA GLU A 126 -8.87 -14.85 -15.81
C GLU A 126 -9.49 -14.62 -14.43
N PHE A 127 -8.72 -14.11 -13.46
CA PHE A 127 -9.24 -13.76 -12.14
C PHE A 127 -9.80 -12.34 -12.16
N PRO A 128 -11.08 -12.15 -11.76
CA PRO A 128 -11.68 -10.83 -11.75
C PRO A 128 -10.99 -9.91 -10.74
N VAL A 129 -10.87 -8.63 -11.10
CA VAL A 129 -10.51 -7.58 -10.16
C VAL A 129 -11.59 -7.54 -9.05
N PRO A 130 -11.21 -7.43 -7.76
CA PRO A 130 -12.16 -7.31 -6.67
C PRO A 130 -13.09 -6.11 -6.88
N ASP A 131 -14.35 -6.29 -6.49
CA ASP A 131 -15.33 -5.23 -6.44
C ASP A 131 -15.12 -4.41 -5.16
N GLY A 132 -14.63 -3.18 -5.30
CA GLY A 132 -14.29 -2.32 -4.17
C GLY A 132 -15.52 -1.80 -3.44
N ASP A 133 -16.61 -1.54 -4.15
CA ASP A 133 -17.88 -1.08 -3.57
C ASP A 133 -18.50 -2.18 -2.71
N ALA A 134 -18.57 -3.40 -3.27
CA ALA A 134 -19.08 -4.55 -2.55
C ALA A 134 -18.22 -4.88 -1.33
N THR A 135 -16.90 -4.81 -1.46
CA THR A 135 -15.96 -5.07 -0.36
C THR A 135 -16.10 -4.02 0.76
N ALA A 136 -16.17 -2.74 0.41
CA ALA A 136 -16.34 -1.65 1.39
C ALA A 136 -17.68 -1.78 2.12
N LEU A 137 -18.77 -2.06 1.40
CA LEU A 137 -20.09 -2.26 1.99
C LEU A 137 -20.09 -3.45 2.95
N ALA A 138 -19.52 -4.58 2.54
CA ALA A 138 -19.45 -5.78 3.36
C ALA A 138 -18.65 -5.56 4.66
N LEU A 139 -17.51 -4.86 4.58
CA LEU A 139 -16.71 -4.52 5.76
C LEU A 139 -17.47 -3.61 6.73
N ALA A 140 -18.15 -2.59 6.19
CA ALA A 140 -18.94 -1.66 6.99
C ALA A 140 -20.12 -2.35 7.68
N GLN A 141 -20.84 -3.21 6.96
CA GLN A 141 -21.95 -4.01 7.50
C GLN A 141 -21.46 -4.99 8.58
N ALA A 142 -20.37 -5.72 8.32
CA ALA A 142 -19.78 -6.64 9.29
C ALA A 142 -19.42 -5.94 10.60
N LEU A 143 -18.91 -4.72 10.52
CA LEU A 143 -18.59 -3.92 11.70
C LEU A 143 -19.84 -3.47 12.46
N VAL A 144 -20.90 -3.05 11.76
CA VAL A 144 -22.20 -2.73 12.38
C VAL A 144 -22.78 -3.96 13.09
N GLU A 145 -22.74 -5.13 12.46
CA GLU A 145 -23.19 -6.40 13.05
C GLU A 145 -22.34 -6.82 14.26
N GLY A 146 -21.04 -6.52 14.24
CA GLY A 146 -20.14 -6.63 15.38
C GLY A 146 -20.44 -5.64 16.52
N GLY A 147 -21.50 -4.82 16.39
CA GLY A 147 -21.99 -3.92 17.42
C GLY A 147 -21.39 -2.52 17.40
N TRP A 148 -20.67 -2.14 16.34
CA TRP A 148 -20.08 -0.79 16.21
C TRP A 148 -20.98 0.22 15.51
N GLY A 149 -22.21 -0.17 15.15
CA GLY A 149 -23.21 0.76 14.65
C GLY A 149 -23.53 1.85 15.69
N ASN A 150 -23.67 3.10 15.24
CA ASN A 150 -24.03 4.22 16.12
C ASN A 150 -25.53 4.56 16.10
N GLY A 151 -26.34 3.75 15.40
CA GLY A 151 -27.79 3.91 15.30
C GLY A 151 -28.26 4.82 14.15
N ALA A 152 -27.34 5.51 13.45
CA ALA A 152 -27.66 6.19 12.21
C ALA A 152 -27.68 5.23 11.01
N GLU A 153 -28.23 5.70 9.88
CA GLU A 153 -28.17 4.98 8.61
C GLU A 153 -26.72 4.78 8.17
N LEU A 154 -26.36 3.55 7.80
CA LEU A 154 -25.04 3.21 7.28
C LEU A 154 -24.89 3.79 5.87
N ARG A 155 -23.90 4.67 5.65
CA ARG A 155 -23.56 5.19 4.32
C ARG A 155 -22.09 4.99 4.05
N VAL A 156 -21.80 4.20 3.01
CA VAL A 156 -20.44 3.84 2.62
C VAL A 156 -20.08 4.64 1.37
N PRO A 157 -18.90 5.28 1.34
CA PRO A 157 -18.43 6.01 0.16
C PRO A 157 -18.14 5.02 -0.99
N PRO A 158 -18.36 5.43 -2.25
CA PRO A 158 -17.99 4.59 -3.38
C PRO A 158 -16.47 4.39 -3.42
N ALA A 159 -16.04 3.22 -3.88
CA ALA A 159 -14.67 2.98 -4.25
C ALA A 159 -14.23 4.00 -5.32
N PRO A 160 -12.99 4.50 -5.23
CA PRO A 160 -12.48 5.43 -6.22
C PRO A 160 -12.51 4.79 -7.62
N SER A 161 -12.81 5.59 -8.63
CA SER A 161 -12.67 5.14 -10.02
C SER A 161 -11.21 4.82 -10.32
N VAL A 162 -10.98 3.74 -11.06
CA VAL A 162 -9.69 3.42 -11.65
C VAL A 162 -9.19 4.61 -12.49
N GLY A 163 -8.01 5.13 -12.16
CA GLY A 163 -7.42 6.26 -12.88
C GLY A 163 -6.67 7.24 -11.98
N PRO A 164 -6.17 8.35 -12.55
CA PRO A 164 -5.39 9.33 -11.82
C PRO A 164 -6.22 9.97 -10.69
N GLN A 165 -5.69 9.89 -9.47
CA GLN A 165 -6.24 10.66 -8.35
C GLN A 165 -5.86 12.13 -8.55
N THR A 166 -6.85 13.02 -8.48
CA THR A 166 -6.64 14.47 -8.70
C THR A 166 -6.06 15.18 -7.49
N GLU A 167 -6.29 14.67 -6.28
CA GLU A 167 -5.85 15.28 -5.02
C GLU A 167 -5.50 14.19 -4.00
N THR A 168 -4.40 14.34 -3.28
CA THR A 168 -4.03 13.46 -2.15
C THR A 168 -3.53 14.29 -0.99
N ASN A 169 -3.84 13.87 0.23
CA ASN A 169 -3.25 14.42 1.46
C ASN A 169 -2.24 13.46 2.10
N SER A 170 -1.79 12.43 1.38
CA SER A 170 -0.75 11.51 1.85
C SER A 170 0.55 12.26 2.09
N PRO A 171 1.11 12.22 3.31
CA PRO A 171 2.40 12.85 3.59
C PRO A 171 3.53 12.19 2.80
N VAL A 172 3.40 10.91 2.44
CA VAL A 172 4.41 10.21 1.63
C VAL A 172 4.40 10.72 0.19
N CYS A 173 3.22 11.00 -0.37
CA CYS A 173 3.10 11.63 -1.68
C CYS A 173 3.58 13.09 -1.70
N ALA A 174 3.62 13.75 -0.54
CA ALA A 174 4.16 15.11 -0.44
C ALA A 174 5.70 15.15 -0.47
N LEU A 175 6.39 14.02 -0.27
CA LEU A 175 7.87 13.96 -0.23
C LEU A 175 8.52 14.31 -1.57
N VAL A 176 7.85 14.01 -2.68
CA VAL A 176 8.32 14.36 -4.03
C VAL A 176 7.11 14.63 -4.91
N SER A 177 7.12 15.72 -5.67
CA SER A 177 6.02 16.01 -6.59
C SER A 177 6.13 15.20 -7.89
N ALA A 178 4.99 14.93 -8.51
CA ALA A 178 4.92 14.36 -9.86
C ALA A 178 5.74 15.21 -10.88
N ASP A 179 5.72 16.53 -10.75
CA ASP A 179 6.48 17.43 -11.62
C ASP A 179 8.00 17.30 -11.41
N ALA A 180 8.46 17.12 -10.16
CA ALA A 180 9.88 16.89 -9.88
C ALA A 180 10.36 15.57 -10.49
N LEU A 181 9.54 14.51 -10.37
CA LEU A 181 9.81 13.22 -11.04
C LEU A 181 9.84 13.36 -12.56
N LYS A 182 8.85 14.07 -13.12
CA LYS A 182 8.76 14.34 -14.55
C LYS A 182 10.01 15.04 -15.08
N GLN A 183 10.48 16.06 -14.38
CA GLN A 183 11.69 16.81 -14.74
C GLN A 183 12.96 15.96 -14.57
N ALA A 184 13.07 15.19 -13.49
CA ALA A 184 14.27 14.40 -13.21
C ALA A 184 14.55 13.32 -14.27
N PHE A 185 13.49 12.67 -14.77
CA PHE A 185 13.62 11.59 -15.76
C PHE A 185 13.31 12.03 -17.20
N GLY A 186 12.76 13.23 -17.39
CA GLY A 186 12.37 13.73 -18.71
C GLY A 186 11.10 13.07 -19.26
N ALA A 187 10.16 12.67 -18.40
CA ALA A 187 8.85 12.16 -18.82
C ALA A 187 8.01 13.27 -19.46
N THR A 188 7.17 12.93 -20.44
CA THR A 188 6.32 13.90 -21.16
C THR A 188 4.86 13.83 -20.71
N THR A 189 4.44 12.67 -20.23
CA THR A 189 3.10 12.42 -19.71
C THR A 189 2.88 13.03 -18.33
N GLN A 190 1.62 13.10 -17.89
CA GLN A 190 1.29 13.43 -16.51
C GLN A 190 1.32 12.16 -15.68
N ALA A 191 1.86 12.25 -14.46
CA ALA A 191 1.88 11.12 -13.57
C ALA A 191 0.47 10.84 -13.02
N GLN A 192 0.10 9.57 -12.99
CA GLN A 192 -0.94 9.09 -12.09
C GLN A 192 -0.32 8.90 -10.70
N VAL A 193 -0.80 9.67 -9.72
CA VAL A 193 -0.37 9.58 -8.31
C VAL A 193 -1.29 8.62 -7.55
N LEU A 194 -0.69 7.68 -6.83
CA LEU A 194 -1.34 6.54 -6.20
C LEU A 194 -0.88 6.45 -4.74
N PRO A 195 -1.58 7.12 -3.81
CA PRO A 195 -1.27 7.04 -2.40
C PRO A 195 -1.64 5.68 -1.80
N GLY A 196 -0.86 5.24 -0.82
CA GLY A 196 -1.18 4.14 0.08
C GLY A 196 -0.83 4.45 1.53
N GLU A 197 -1.14 3.53 2.44
CA GLU A 197 -1.08 3.73 3.89
C GLU A 197 0.31 4.07 4.45
N GLY A 198 1.37 3.69 3.73
CA GLY A 198 2.76 4.06 4.05
C GLY A 198 3.59 4.29 2.80
N ASN A 199 2.95 4.50 1.66
CA ASN A 199 3.64 4.63 0.39
C ASN A 199 2.99 5.61 -0.56
N CYS A 200 3.75 5.97 -1.59
CA CYS A 200 3.23 6.69 -2.73
C CYS A 200 3.84 6.14 -4.01
N ARG A 201 3.01 5.88 -5.02
CA ARG A 201 3.42 5.44 -6.34
C ARG A 201 3.04 6.46 -7.41
N TYR A 202 3.88 6.57 -8.42
CA TYR A 202 3.74 7.46 -9.56
C TYR A 202 3.90 6.63 -10.82
N LEU A 203 2.90 6.68 -11.71
CA LEU A 203 2.94 6.00 -13.00
C LEU A 203 2.93 7.04 -14.11
N PHE A 204 3.96 7.01 -14.95
CA PHE A 204 4.02 7.79 -16.17
C PHE A 204 3.64 6.88 -17.35
N GLY A 205 2.89 7.45 -18.30
CA GLY A 205 2.49 6.80 -19.54
C GLY A 205 1.98 5.36 -19.41
N ALA A 206 2.37 4.51 -20.34
CA ALA A 206 2.06 3.10 -20.34
C ALA A 206 3.35 2.29 -20.11
N LEU A 207 3.28 1.27 -19.26
CA LEU A 207 4.40 0.37 -18.91
C LEU A 207 5.06 -0.35 -20.11
N GLY A 208 4.52 -0.20 -21.32
CA GLY A 208 5.03 -0.79 -22.56
C GLY A 208 5.80 0.13 -23.50
N THR A 209 5.92 1.42 -23.17
CA THR A 209 6.53 2.42 -24.07
C THR A 209 7.97 2.71 -23.62
N PRO A 210 9.00 2.25 -24.37
CA PRO A 210 10.39 2.44 -23.92
C PRO A 210 10.75 3.92 -23.73
N GLY A 211 11.54 4.22 -22.69
CA GLY A 211 11.94 5.58 -22.32
C GLY A 211 11.24 6.15 -21.07
N PRO A 212 11.40 7.45 -20.79
CA PRO A 212 10.94 8.10 -19.55
C PRO A 212 9.45 7.96 -19.23
N ASP A 213 8.59 7.84 -20.25
CA ASP A 213 7.15 7.63 -20.08
C ASP A 213 6.76 6.19 -19.74
N SER A 214 7.72 5.29 -19.49
CA SER A 214 7.50 4.00 -18.82
C SER A 214 7.79 4.04 -17.32
N LEU A 215 8.19 5.20 -16.79
CA LEU A 215 8.62 5.33 -15.40
C LEU A 215 7.48 4.97 -14.45
N LYS A 216 7.76 4.01 -13.59
CA LYS A 216 7.04 3.81 -12.33
C LYS A 216 7.99 4.15 -11.19
N PHE A 217 7.62 5.14 -10.39
CA PHE A 217 8.36 5.53 -9.20
C PHE A 217 7.55 5.19 -7.95
N ALA A 218 8.19 4.70 -6.90
CA ALA A 218 7.56 4.41 -5.63
C ALA A 218 8.42 4.87 -4.46
N ILE A 219 7.75 5.30 -3.38
CA ILE A 219 8.33 5.53 -2.06
C ILE A 219 7.56 4.65 -1.10
N ASP A 220 8.22 3.72 -0.41
CA ASP A 220 7.65 2.92 0.68
C ASP A 220 8.35 3.26 1.99
N LEU A 221 7.60 3.71 3.00
CA LEU A 221 8.11 4.03 4.33
C LEU A 221 7.88 2.87 5.30
N HIS A 222 8.93 2.53 6.05
CA HIS A 222 8.95 1.46 7.04
C HIS A 222 9.43 1.99 8.38
N GLN A 223 8.48 2.22 9.29
CA GLN A 223 8.82 2.56 10.67
C GLN A 223 9.54 1.39 11.36
N GLY A 224 10.64 1.68 12.07
CA GLY A 224 11.46 0.64 12.70
C GLY A 224 12.24 -0.26 11.73
N GLY A 225 12.17 0.01 10.42
CA GLY A 225 12.76 -0.81 9.37
C GLY A 225 14.28 -0.72 9.24
N ALA A 226 14.96 0.18 9.96
CA ALA A 226 16.39 0.42 9.78
C ALA A 226 17.26 -0.83 10.01
N SER A 227 16.82 -1.73 10.88
CA SER A 227 17.51 -3.01 11.14
C SER A 227 17.61 -3.90 9.91
N ALA A 228 16.72 -3.77 8.92
CA ALA A 228 16.82 -4.52 7.66
C ALA A 228 18.11 -4.20 6.89
N LEU A 229 18.69 -3.02 7.12
CA LEU A 229 19.95 -2.59 6.51
C LEU A 229 21.14 -2.65 7.46
N SER A 230 21.03 -3.19 8.68
CA SER A 230 22.18 -3.30 9.59
C SER A 230 23.16 -4.40 9.21
N GLY A 231 22.75 -5.33 8.34
CA GLY A 231 23.57 -6.43 7.85
C GLY A 231 24.61 -6.04 6.79
N PRO A 232 25.40 -7.02 6.32
CA PRO A 232 26.27 -6.84 5.16
C PRO A 232 25.46 -6.48 3.92
N LEU A 233 26.07 -5.75 2.99
CA LEU A 233 25.43 -5.40 1.73
C LEU A 233 25.04 -6.67 0.96
N PRO A 234 23.89 -6.66 0.25
CA PRO A 234 23.56 -7.74 -0.67
C PRO A 234 24.64 -7.83 -1.77
N PRO A 235 24.83 -9.01 -2.40
CA PRO A 235 25.90 -9.22 -3.37
C PRO A 235 25.91 -8.23 -4.56
N ASP A 236 24.74 -7.71 -4.93
CA ASP A 236 24.48 -6.73 -5.99
C ASP A 236 24.30 -5.29 -5.45
N GLY A 237 24.51 -5.08 -4.15
CA GLY A 237 24.29 -3.82 -3.45
C GLY A 237 25.47 -2.85 -3.56
N GLN A 238 25.15 -1.59 -3.83
CA GLN A 238 26.10 -0.47 -3.88
C GLN A 238 25.80 0.49 -2.73
N SER A 239 26.81 0.83 -1.93
CA SER A 239 26.67 1.87 -0.90
C SER A 239 26.57 3.24 -1.58
N ILE A 240 25.59 4.05 -1.18
CA ILE A 240 25.43 5.42 -1.69
C ILE A 240 25.74 6.41 -0.57
N GLU A 241 26.71 7.30 -0.82
CA GLU A 241 27.09 8.33 0.15
C GLU A 241 26.20 9.57 0.07
N GLY A 242 26.01 10.21 1.21
CA GLY A 242 25.27 11.47 1.33
C GLY A 242 23.74 11.33 1.26
N VAL A 243 23.21 10.13 1.52
CA VAL A 243 21.76 9.85 1.57
C VAL A 243 21.43 9.14 2.88
N GLY A 244 20.66 9.81 3.74
CA GLY A 244 20.33 9.28 5.07
C GLY A 244 21.56 8.94 5.91
N ASP A 245 21.37 8.05 6.90
CA ASP A 245 22.46 7.51 7.72
C ASP A 245 23.18 6.35 7.03
N LYS A 246 22.44 5.58 6.23
CA LYS A 246 22.94 4.48 5.38
C LYS A 246 22.02 4.33 4.18
N ALA A 247 22.60 4.16 3.00
CA ALA A 247 21.84 3.94 1.77
C ALA A 247 22.47 2.84 0.91
N VAL A 248 21.61 1.96 0.40
CA VAL A 248 22.00 0.82 -0.43
C VAL A 248 21.17 0.81 -1.71
N LEU A 249 21.86 0.93 -2.83
CA LEU A 249 21.27 0.81 -4.16
C LEU A 249 21.43 -0.61 -4.69
N VAL A 250 20.34 -1.17 -5.19
CA VAL A 250 20.31 -2.42 -5.94
C VAL A 250 19.74 -2.12 -7.33
N ILE A 251 20.43 -2.55 -8.37
CA ILE A 251 19.97 -2.43 -9.76
C ILE A 251 19.79 -3.84 -10.32
N ARG A 252 18.62 -4.10 -10.90
CA ARG A 252 18.29 -5.37 -11.53
C ARG A 252 17.62 -5.11 -12.86
N SER A 253 17.92 -5.93 -13.85
CA SER A 253 17.24 -5.92 -15.14
C SER A 253 16.57 -7.26 -15.31
N ASP A 254 15.24 -7.26 -15.36
CA ASP A 254 14.45 -8.47 -15.60
C ASP A 254 14.01 -8.46 -17.08
N PRO A 255 14.13 -9.57 -17.82
CA PRO A 255 13.47 -9.75 -19.12
C PRO A 255 11.92 -9.73 -19.05
N GLY A 256 11.34 -9.29 -17.93
CA GLY A 256 9.95 -8.96 -17.73
C GLY A 256 9.15 -10.08 -17.07
N GLY A 257 9.71 -10.85 -16.14
CA GLY A 257 8.95 -11.84 -15.37
C GLY A 257 8.11 -12.82 -16.23
N PRO A 258 6.98 -13.33 -15.71
CA PRO A 258 6.03 -14.13 -16.47
C PRO A 258 5.51 -13.35 -17.69
N LYS A 259 5.30 -14.03 -18.84
CA LYS A 259 4.87 -13.41 -20.10
C LYS A 259 3.61 -12.52 -19.97
N ALA A 260 2.73 -12.83 -19.02
CA ALA A 260 1.53 -12.04 -18.73
C ALA A 260 1.79 -10.67 -18.09
N LEU A 261 2.95 -10.48 -17.47
CA LEU A 261 3.40 -9.23 -16.83
C LEU A 261 4.47 -8.51 -17.65
N ARG A 262 4.87 -9.08 -18.80
CA ARG A 262 5.84 -8.46 -19.70
C ARG A 262 5.25 -7.19 -20.31
N PRO A 263 6.05 -6.14 -20.45
CA PRO A 263 5.78 -5.11 -21.43
C PRO A 263 5.55 -5.75 -22.82
N PRO A 264 4.73 -5.16 -23.70
CA PRO A 264 4.58 -5.61 -25.09
C PRO A 264 5.89 -5.64 -25.88
N SER A 265 6.93 -4.92 -25.41
CA SER A 265 8.26 -4.90 -26.00
C SER A 265 9.18 -5.98 -25.42
N ASP A 266 10.03 -6.59 -26.24
CA ASP A 266 11.12 -7.50 -25.80
C ASP A 266 12.28 -6.77 -25.09
N VAL A 267 12.11 -5.49 -24.74
CA VAL A 267 13.10 -4.68 -24.03
C VAL A 267 13.05 -5.01 -22.53
N PRO A 268 14.20 -5.32 -21.88
CA PRO A 268 14.24 -5.56 -20.44
C PRO A 268 13.74 -4.37 -19.62
N VAL A 269 13.09 -4.66 -18.50
CA VAL A 269 12.71 -3.65 -17.51
C VAL A 269 13.84 -3.54 -16.49
N THR A 270 14.33 -2.32 -16.26
CA THR A 270 15.33 -2.04 -15.24
C THR A 270 14.65 -1.53 -13.98
N TYR A 271 14.98 -2.16 -12.86
CA TYR A 271 14.53 -1.84 -11.52
C TYR A 271 15.70 -1.29 -10.72
N MET A 272 15.57 -0.08 -10.20
CA MET A 272 16.52 0.53 -9.28
C MET A 272 15.83 0.71 -7.94
N SER A 273 16.34 0.05 -6.92
CA SER A 273 15.84 0.15 -5.55
C SER A 273 16.90 0.77 -4.66
N LEU A 274 16.62 1.95 -4.10
CA LEU A 274 17.47 2.64 -3.16
C LEU A 274 16.81 2.60 -1.78
N MET A 275 17.33 1.74 -0.91
CA MET A 275 16.90 1.62 0.47
C MET A 275 17.73 2.55 1.33
N VAL A 276 17.09 3.41 2.12
CA VAL A 276 17.72 4.46 2.92
C VAL A 276 17.24 4.38 4.36
N THR A 277 18.15 4.35 5.33
CA THR A 277 17.81 4.47 6.75
C THR A 277 17.99 5.90 7.27
N ARG A 278 17.13 6.30 8.18
CA ARG A 278 17.29 7.52 8.99
C ARG A 278 16.78 7.26 10.41
N GLY A 279 17.67 7.33 11.39
CA GLY A 279 17.40 6.89 12.75
C GLY A 279 16.96 5.42 12.78
N GLN A 280 15.77 5.15 13.32
CA GLN A 280 15.19 3.81 13.38
C GLN A 280 14.34 3.45 12.15
N ASN A 281 14.09 4.40 11.25
CA ASN A 281 13.19 4.23 10.12
C ASN A 281 13.95 3.92 8.84
N MET A 282 13.23 3.37 7.86
CA MET A 282 13.73 3.11 6.52
C MET A 282 12.73 3.60 5.48
N ALA A 283 13.23 4.19 4.40
CA ALA A 283 12.46 4.40 3.17
C ALA A 283 13.07 3.56 2.05
N ILE A 284 12.22 3.04 1.18
CA ILE A 284 12.62 2.36 -0.05
C ILE A 284 12.10 3.20 -1.20
N PHE A 285 13.03 3.75 -1.99
CA PHE A 285 12.73 4.40 -3.25
C PHE A 285 12.90 3.37 -4.36
N VAL A 286 11.94 3.28 -5.27
CA VAL A 286 12.01 2.37 -6.41
C VAL A 286 11.75 3.14 -7.69
N ALA A 287 12.61 2.99 -8.68
CA ALA A 287 12.36 3.40 -10.06
C ALA A 287 12.36 2.16 -10.96
N GLU A 288 11.27 1.94 -11.66
CA GLU A 288 11.08 0.90 -12.68
C GLU A 288 10.91 1.61 -14.03
N ILE A 289 11.77 1.28 -14.99
CA ILE A 289 11.79 1.95 -16.31
C ILE A 289 12.28 1.02 -17.41
N LEU A 290 11.70 1.14 -18.60
CA LEU A 290 12.17 0.46 -19.80
C LEU A 290 13.32 1.23 -20.44
N ILE A 291 14.54 0.73 -20.27
CA ILE A 291 15.73 1.28 -20.89
C ILE A 291 15.86 0.73 -22.32
N SER A 292 15.68 1.60 -23.32
CA SER A 292 15.82 1.22 -24.72
C SER A 292 17.25 1.47 -25.24
N PRO A 293 17.73 0.73 -26.26
CA PRO A 293 19.05 0.97 -26.86
C PRO A 293 19.24 2.37 -27.46
N ALA A 294 18.15 3.08 -27.75
CA ALA A 294 18.15 4.45 -28.27
C ALA A 294 17.79 5.50 -27.20
N GLY A 295 17.55 5.06 -25.95
CA GLY A 295 17.18 5.90 -24.81
C GLY A 295 18.36 6.18 -23.86
N PRO A 296 18.07 6.77 -22.68
CA PRO A 296 19.10 7.01 -21.67
C PRO A 296 19.72 5.70 -21.18
N THR A 297 21.02 5.69 -20.89
CA THR A 297 21.72 4.49 -20.42
C THR A 297 21.37 4.16 -18.96
N GLU A 298 21.65 2.94 -18.52
CA GLU A 298 21.47 2.54 -17.11
C GLU A 298 22.23 3.48 -16.14
N GLU A 299 23.46 3.86 -16.47
CA GLU A 299 24.24 4.82 -15.67
C GLU A 299 23.59 6.21 -15.60
N GLN A 300 23.03 6.70 -16.70
CA GLN A 300 22.35 8.01 -16.73
C GLN A 300 21.09 7.99 -15.85
N VAL A 301 20.26 6.94 -16.00
CA VAL A 301 19.05 6.76 -15.19
C VAL A 301 19.40 6.60 -13.70
N LYS A 302 20.48 5.86 -13.40
CA LYS A 302 21.01 5.70 -12.04
C LYS A 302 21.40 7.04 -11.43
N GLU A 303 22.15 7.87 -12.16
CA GLU A 303 22.59 9.18 -11.67
C GLU A 303 21.40 10.11 -11.41
N GLN A 304 20.42 10.13 -12.31
CA GLN A 304 19.16 10.86 -12.14
C GLN A 304 18.41 10.41 -10.88
N PHE A 305 18.25 9.10 -10.71
CA PHE A 305 17.56 8.51 -9.57
C PHE A 305 18.24 8.81 -8.24
N VAL A 306 19.55 8.61 -8.14
CA VAL A 306 20.31 8.90 -6.90
C VAL A 306 20.29 10.39 -6.59
N THR A 307 20.42 11.26 -7.60
CA THR A 307 20.38 12.72 -7.41
C THR A 307 19.02 13.18 -6.93
N LEU A 308 17.94 12.64 -7.48
CA LEU A 308 16.58 12.92 -7.02
C LEU A 308 16.41 12.51 -5.55
N VAL A 309 16.74 11.26 -5.20
CA VAL A 309 16.55 10.75 -3.82
C VAL A 309 17.39 11.52 -2.80
N LYS A 310 18.59 11.99 -3.17
CA LYS A 310 19.41 12.90 -2.34
C LYS A 310 18.67 14.18 -1.96
N GLY A 311 17.80 14.68 -2.84
CA GLY A 311 17.02 15.90 -2.62
C GLY A 311 15.74 15.70 -1.81
N ILE A 312 15.34 14.45 -1.51
CA ILE A 312 14.11 14.14 -0.77
C ILE A 312 14.40 14.12 0.73
N ASP A 313 13.66 14.93 1.48
CA ASP A 313 13.71 14.95 2.94
C ASP A 313 12.57 14.11 3.53
N PHE A 314 12.88 12.97 4.15
CA PHE A 314 11.90 12.01 4.66
C PHE A 314 12.18 11.53 6.09
#